data_AF-A0A2V5XUB4-F1
#
_entry.id   AF-A0A2V5XUB4-F1
#
_cell.length_a   1.000
_cell.length_b   1.000
_cell.length_c   1.000
_cell.angle_alpha   90.00
_cell.angle_beta   90.00
_cell.angle_gamma   90.00
#
_symmetry.space_group_name_H-M   'P 1'
#
loop_
_entity.id
_entity.type
_entity.pdbx_description
1 polymer ?
#
loop_
_entity_poly.entity_id
_entity_poly.type
_entity_poly.pdbx_seq_one_letter_code
_entity_poly.pdbx_strand_id
1 'polypeptide(L)'
;MDTAHLIFLFLAIGLIAFLYSSVGHAGASGYIATMTLFGIAPTVIRPTALVLNILVASIGAFQFWRAGHFSWKLFWPFALLSIPAAYVGGYLQPSASVLRILIGTVLLFSAARLVFRRSDPPQTFTPSQPVAISVGAGLGFLAGLTGTGGGIFLTPLLLFRRWAHIRQAAAVSALFIWANSIAGLVGYFTKVHSIPSLGLILAAAA
;
A
#
# COMPACT_ATOMS: atom_id res chain seq x y z
N MET A 1 -11.18 -20.98 10.95
CA MET A 1 -10.16 -20.49 11.90
C MET A 1 -10.73 -20.66 13.28
N ASP A 2 -10.00 -21.33 14.14
CA ASP A 2 -10.21 -21.38 15.58
C ASP A 2 -9.93 -20.01 16.22
N THR A 3 -10.50 -19.80 17.42
CA THR A 3 -10.48 -18.50 18.12
C THR A 3 -9.06 -18.04 18.46
N ALA A 4 -8.16 -18.96 18.80
CA ALA A 4 -6.75 -18.65 19.08
C ALA A 4 -6.06 -18.05 17.85
N HIS A 5 -6.18 -18.67 16.67
CA HIS A 5 -5.61 -18.13 15.43
C HIS A 5 -6.18 -16.75 15.06
N LEU A 6 -7.47 -16.51 15.31
CA LEU A 6 -8.08 -15.20 15.10
C LEU A 6 -7.46 -14.13 16.02
N ILE A 7 -7.27 -14.44 17.31
CA ILE A 7 -6.67 -13.51 18.29
C ILE A 7 -5.23 -13.18 17.89
N PHE A 8 -4.43 -14.20 17.55
CA PHE A 8 -3.05 -13.96 17.09
C PHE A 8 -2.99 -13.10 15.84
N LEU A 9 -3.87 -13.37 14.86
CA LEU A 9 -3.94 -12.57 13.65
C LEU A 9 -4.33 -11.12 13.97
N PHE A 10 -5.33 -10.92 14.82
CA PHE A 10 -5.77 -9.58 15.25
C PHE A 10 -4.62 -8.78 15.88
N LEU A 11 -3.92 -9.38 16.85
CA LEU A 11 -2.77 -8.75 17.51
C LEU A 11 -1.63 -8.45 16.54
N ALA A 12 -1.32 -9.38 15.63
CA ALA A 12 -0.29 -9.19 14.62
C ALA A 12 -0.63 -8.04 13.66
N ILE A 13 -1.88 -7.96 13.19
CA ILE A 13 -2.34 -6.86 12.34
C ILE A 13 -2.25 -5.53 13.09
N GLY A 14 -2.69 -5.45 14.34
CA GLY A 14 -2.58 -4.24 15.14
C GLY A 14 -1.13 -3.79 15.35
N LEU A 15 -0.22 -4.73 15.65
CA LEU A 15 1.21 -4.42 15.75
C LEU A 15 1.78 -3.91 14.42
N ILE A 16 1.43 -4.53 13.31
CA ILE A 16 1.88 -4.10 11.97
C ILE A 16 1.33 -2.72 11.64
N ALA A 17 0.05 -2.46 11.93
CA ALA A 17 -0.58 -1.16 11.72
C ALA A 17 0.13 -0.05 12.52
N PHE A 18 0.41 -0.32 13.79
CA PHE A 18 1.16 0.58 14.65
C PHE A 18 2.57 0.85 14.11
N LEU A 19 3.34 -0.20 13.78
CA LEU A 19 4.70 -0.06 13.30
C LEU A 19 4.76 0.65 11.94
N TYR A 20 3.89 0.31 10.99
CA TYR A 20 3.90 0.93 9.66
C TYR A 20 3.39 2.37 9.69
N SER A 21 2.37 2.68 10.49
CA SER A 21 1.86 4.05 10.62
C SER A 21 2.92 5.00 11.19
N SER A 22 3.77 4.51 12.10
CA SER A 22 4.89 5.30 12.66
C SER A 22 5.88 5.81 11.61
N VAL A 23 6.00 5.12 10.48
CA VAL A 23 6.88 5.49 9.35
C VAL A 23 6.12 6.04 8.14
N GLY A 24 4.81 6.27 8.26
CA GLY A 24 3.96 6.81 7.21
C GLY A 24 3.56 5.85 6.10
N HIS A 25 3.54 4.55 6.41
CA HIS A 25 2.97 3.53 5.55
C HIS A 25 1.73 2.90 6.20
N ALA A 26 0.92 2.18 5.40
CA ALA A 26 -0.35 1.64 5.88
C ALA A 26 -0.33 0.15 6.28
N GLY A 27 0.81 -0.54 6.19
CA GLY A 27 0.97 -1.91 6.69
C GLY A 27 0.76 -3.04 5.69
N ALA A 28 0.35 -2.74 4.44
CA ALA A 28 -0.09 -3.73 3.46
C ALA A 28 0.82 -4.97 3.32
N SER A 29 2.12 -4.80 3.15
CA SER A 29 3.07 -5.92 3.04
C SER A 29 3.09 -6.82 4.26
N GLY A 30 3.01 -6.23 5.46
CA GLY A 30 2.93 -6.99 6.70
C GLY A 30 1.61 -7.72 6.81
N TYR A 31 0.48 -7.07 6.50
CA TYR A 31 -0.83 -7.71 6.53
C TYR A 31 -0.92 -8.87 5.54
N ILE A 32 -0.46 -8.63 4.30
CA ILE A 32 -0.46 -9.63 3.23
C ILE A 32 0.43 -10.81 3.63
N ALA A 33 1.65 -10.56 4.12
CA ALA A 33 2.55 -11.62 4.59
C ALA A 33 1.91 -12.43 5.73
N THR A 34 1.39 -11.75 6.75
CA THR A 34 0.81 -12.39 7.93
C THR A 34 -0.42 -13.21 7.56
N MET A 35 -1.36 -12.64 6.82
CA MET A 35 -2.54 -13.38 6.37
C MET A 35 -2.18 -14.57 5.46
N THR A 36 -1.14 -14.43 4.62
CA THR A 36 -0.64 -15.53 3.79
C THR A 36 -0.05 -16.66 4.64
N LEU A 37 0.72 -16.33 5.68
CA LEU A 37 1.28 -17.31 6.62
C LEU A 37 0.20 -18.06 7.40
N PHE A 38 -0.91 -17.38 7.70
CA PHE A 38 -2.10 -17.98 8.32
C PHE A 38 -2.97 -18.76 7.32
N GLY A 39 -2.53 -18.93 6.07
CA GLY A 39 -3.22 -19.73 5.05
C GLY A 39 -4.48 -19.09 4.49
N ILE A 40 -4.66 -17.77 4.63
CA ILE A 40 -5.84 -17.07 4.10
C ILE A 40 -5.74 -17.00 2.57
N ALA A 41 -6.87 -17.20 1.88
CA ALA A 41 -6.92 -17.15 0.43
C ALA A 41 -6.61 -15.74 -0.13
N PRO A 42 -5.87 -15.60 -1.25
CA PRO A 42 -5.55 -14.30 -1.85
C PRO A 42 -6.78 -13.43 -2.16
N THR A 43 -7.92 -14.05 -2.45
CA THR A 43 -9.21 -13.40 -2.69
C THR A 43 -9.79 -12.71 -1.46
N VAL A 44 -9.39 -13.12 -0.25
CA VAL A 44 -9.74 -12.46 1.01
C VAL A 44 -8.66 -11.48 1.41
N ILE A 45 -7.38 -11.87 1.28
CA ILE A 45 -6.22 -11.03 1.64
C ILE A 45 -6.27 -9.67 0.96
N ARG A 46 -6.49 -9.65 -0.35
CA ARG A 46 -6.41 -8.43 -1.15
C ARG A 46 -7.43 -7.36 -0.74
N PRO A 47 -8.75 -7.62 -0.72
CA PRO A 47 -9.73 -6.63 -0.26
C PRO A 47 -9.55 -6.27 1.21
N THR A 48 -9.19 -7.22 2.07
CA THR A 48 -8.89 -6.93 3.47
C THR A 48 -7.71 -5.96 3.61
N ALA A 49 -6.60 -6.21 2.91
CA ALA A 49 -5.44 -5.31 2.92
C ALA A 49 -5.78 -3.91 2.41
N LEU A 50 -6.60 -3.80 1.36
CA LEU A 50 -7.06 -2.51 0.83
C LEU A 50 -7.89 -1.74 1.87
N VAL A 51 -8.80 -2.41 2.59
CA VAL A 51 -9.60 -1.79 3.66
C VAL A 51 -8.72 -1.29 4.79
N LEU A 52 -7.81 -2.15 5.30
CA LEU A 52 -6.87 -1.77 6.35
C LEU A 52 -5.97 -0.61 5.92
N ASN A 53 -5.53 -0.61 4.66
CA ASN A 53 -4.73 0.47 4.11
C ASN A 53 -5.48 1.79 4.12
N ILE A 54 -6.77 1.81 3.75
CA ILE A 54 -7.57 3.04 3.75
C ILE A 54 -7.63 3.63 5.16
N LEU A 55 -7.87 2.80 6.18
CA LEU A 55 -7.95 3.25 7.57
C LEU A 55 -6.61 3.84 8.04
N VAL A 56 -5.55 3.05 7.98
CA VAL A 56 -4.23 3.45 8.50
C VAL A 56 -3.63 4.60 7.68
N ALA A 57 -3.80 4.59 6.36
CA ALA A 57 -3.33 5.69 5.51
C ALA A 57 -4.14 6.98 5.69
N SER A 58 -5.41 6.91 6.08
CA SER A 58 -6.19 8.12 6.42
C SER A 58 -5.57 8.83 7.61
N ILE A 59 -5.24 8.08 8.67
CA ILE A 59 -4.57 8.61 9.86
C ILE A 59 -3.20 9.17 9.49
N GLY A 60 -2.40 8.40 8.75
CA GLY A 60 -1.06 8.83 8.31
C GLY A 60 -1.11 10.10 7.46
N ALA A 61 -1.96 10.14 6.43
CA ALA A 61 -2.12 11.28 5.54
C ALA A 61 -2.54 12.54 6.31
N PHE A 62 -3.48 12.41 7.25
CA PHE A 62 -3.89 13.53 8.11
C PHE A 62 -2.74 14.05 8.97
N GLN A 63 -1.98 13.16 9.63
CA GLN A 63 -0.85 13.56 10.47
C GLN A 63 0.26 14.25 9.67
N PHE A 64 0.61 13.74 8.49
CA PHE A 64 1.63 14.36 7.64
C PHE A 64 1.18 15.69 7.02
N TRP A 65 -0.11 15.80 6.70
CA TRP A 65 -0.69 17.06 6.25
C TRP A 65 -0.61 18.12 7.36
N ARG A 66 -1.00 17.76 8.59
CA ARG A 66 -0.89 18.64 9.76
C ARG A 66 0.56 19.02 10.08
N ALA A 67 1.52 18.11 9.87
CA ALA A 67 2.94 18.36 10.09
C ALA A 67 3.62 19.20 8.98
N GLY A 68 2.92 19.54 7.90
CA GLY A 68 3.46 20.38 6.81
C GLY A 68 4.53 19.71 5.95
N HIS A 69 4.69 18.38 6.03
CA HIS A 69 5.69 17.64 5.24
C HIS A 69 5.22 17.25 3.84
N PHE A 70 3.94 17.47 3.54
CA PHE A 70 3.33 17.06 2.28
C PHE A 70 3.69 18.00 1.12
N SER A 71 4.00 17.43 -0.05
CA SER A 71 4.29 18.19 -1.27
C SER A 71 3.34 17.83 -2.39
N TRP A 72 2.41 18.75 -2.69
CA TRP A 72 1.44 18.57 -3.78
C TRP A 72 2.13 18.47 -5.14
N LYS A 73 3.17 19.29 -5.37
CA LYS A 73 3.95 19.30 -6.61
C LYS A 73 4.57 17.94 -6.93
N LEU A 74 4.96 17.19 -5.89
CA LEU A 74 5.49 15.84 -6.05
C LEU A 74 4.38 14.80 -6.18
N PHE A 75 3.26 14.95 -5.45
CA PHE A 75 2.19 13.96 -5.42
C PHE A 75 1.38 13.87 -6.71
N TRP A 76 0.88 15.00 -7.24
CA TRP A 76 -0.12 15.00 -8.30
C TRP A 76 0.34 14.27 -9.58
N PRO A 77 1.62 14.36 -10.05
CA PRO A 77 2.04 13.67 -11.26
C PRO A 77 1.96 12.14 -11.10
N PHE A 78 2.39 11.61 -9.94
CA PHE A 78 2.27 10.17 -9.68
C PHE A 78 0.81 9.76 -9.53
N ALA A 79 -0.02 10.56 -8.84
CA ALA A 79 -1.41 10.22 -8.58
C ALA A 79 -2.27 10.19 -9.86
N LEU A 80 -1.99 11.06 -10.83
CA LEU A 80 -2.83 11.32 -12.01
C LEU A 80 -3.25 10.03 -12.73
N LEU A 81 -2.28 9.21 -13.16
CA LEU A 81 -2.57 7.93 -13.80
C LEU A 81 -2.56 6.75 -12.83
N SER A 82 -2.01 6.91 -11.63
CA SER A 82 -2.02 5.85 -10.63
C SER A 82 -3.43 5.48 -10.19
N ILE A 83 -4.29 6.45 -9.93
CA ILE A 83 -5.67 6.21 -9.46
C ILE A 83 -6.49 5.40 -10.48
N PRO A 84 -6.62 5.81 -11.76
CA PRO A 84 -7.36 5.01 -12.74
C PRO A 84 -6.68 3.66 -12.99
N ALA A 85 -5.34 3.60 -13.01
CA ALA A 85 -4.64 2.33 -13.16
C ALA A 85 -4.86 1.38 -11.97
N ALA A 86 -4.94 1.89 -10.74
CA ALA A 86 -5.26 1.13 -9.55
C ALA A 86 -6.68 0.59 -9.59
N TYR A 87 -7.64 1.36 -10.11
CA TYR A 87 -8.99 0.86 -10.37
C TYR A 87 -8.96 -0.30 -11.37
N VAL A 88 -8.26 -0.16 -12.51
CA VAL A 88 -8.16 -1.25 -13.50
C VAL A 88 -7.46 -2.48 -12.91
N GLY A 89 -6.38 -2.28 -12.15
CA GLY A 89 -5.70 -3.35 -11.41
C GLY A 89 -6.65 -4.03 -10.43
N GLY A 90 -7.43 -3.25 -9.68
CA GLY A 90 -8.55 -3.63 -8.80
C GLY A 90 -9.56 -4.54 -9.47
N TYR A 91 -10.04 -4.11 -10.63
CA TYR A 91 -11.05 -4.76 -11.46
C TYR A 91 -10.58 -6.09 -12.04
N LEU A 92 -9.29 -6.19 -12.38
CA LEU A 92 -8.71 -7.45 -12.80
C LEU A 92 -8.76 -8.45 -11.64
N GLN A 93 -9.29 -9.63 -11.95
CA GLN A 93 -9.34 -10.78 -11.05
C GLN A 93 -8.49 -11.90 -11.66
N PRO A 94 -7.16 -11.85 -11.47
CA PRO A 94 -6.30 -12.94 -11.90
C PRO A 94 -6.65 -14.21 -11.14
N SER A 95 -6.23 -15.35 -11.68
CA SER A 95 -6.32 -16.61 -10.95
C SER A 95 -5.54 -16.52 -9.63
N ALA A 96 -5.96 -17.31 -8.64
CA ALA A 96 -5.31 -17.37 -7.33
C ALA A 96 -3.80 -17.67 -7.44
N SER A 97 -3.38 -18.50 -8.41
CA SER A 97 -1.99 -18.80 -8.70
C SER A 97 -1.19 -17.56 -9.12
N VAL A 98 -1.75 -16.75 -10.02
CA VAL A 98 -1.10 -15.50 -10.48
C VAL A 98 -1.02 -14.50 -9.34
N LEU A 99 -2.09 -14.32 -8.56
CA LEU A 99 -2.08 -13.45 -7.38
C LEU A 99 -1.04 -13.91 -6.35
N ARG A 100 -0.92 -15.22 -6.11
CA ARG A 100 0.07 -15.79 -5.18
C ARG A 100 1.49 -15.49 -5.63
N ILE A 101 1.79 -15.66 -6.92
CA ILE A 101 3.11 -15.34 -7.49
C ILE A 101 3.39 -13.84 -7.39
N LEU A 102 2.43 -12.99 -7.77
CA LEU A 102 2.59 -11.53 -7.69
C LEU A 102 2.83 -11.07 -6.25
N ILE A 103 1.99 -11.50 -5.31
CA ILE A 103 2.14 -11.19 -3.88
C ILE A 103 3.51 -11.68 -3.38
N GLY A 104 3.88 -12.92 -3.70
CA GLY A 104 5.18 -13.48 -3.32
C GLY A 104 6.35 -12.65 -3.83
N THR A 105 6.32 -12.25 -5.10
CA THR A 105 7.33 -11.37 -5.70
C THR A 105 7.39 -10.01 -5.00
N VAL A 106 6.24 -9.42 -4.66
CA VAL A 106 6.22 -8.16 -3.91
C VAL A 106 6.81 -8.33 -2.51
N LEU A 107 6.51 -9.43 -1.82
CA LEU A 107 7.07 -9.70 -0.50
C LEU A 107 8.59 -9.91 -0.56
N LEU A 108 9.09 -10.66 -1.55
CA LEU A 108 10.52 -10.83 -1.80
C LEU A 108 11.22 -9.50 -2.12
N PHE A 109 10.61 -8.67 -2.97
CA PHE A 109 11.11 -7.33 -3.25
C PHE A 109 11.17 -6.47 -1.98
N SER A 110 10.15 -6.56 -1.12
CA SER A 110 10.09 -5.85 0.15
C SER A 110 11.18 -6.29 1.12
N ALA A 111 11.43 -7.61 1.19
CA ALA A 111 12.50 -8.20 1.98
C ALA A 111 13.89 -7.78 1.46
N ALA A 112 14.10 -7.79 0.14
CA ALA A 112 15.34 -7.32 -0.47
C ALA A 112 15.59 -5.83 -0.15
N ARG A 113 14.55 -4.99 -0.24
CA ARG A 113 14.62 -3.56 0.11
C ARG A 113 15.10 -3.33 1.55
N LEU A 114 14.69 -4.17 2.52
CA LEU A 114 15.07 -4.04 3.93
C LEU A 114 16.60 -4.08 4.15
N VAL A 115 17.33 -4.81 3.30
CA VAL A 115 18.80 -4.90 3.34
C VAL A 115 19.44 -3.58 2.89
N PHE A 116 18.80 -2.84 2.00
CA PHE A 116 19.29 -1.57 1.47
C PHE A 116 18.79 -0.39 2.31
N ARG A 117 19.34 -0.22 3.53
CA ARG A 117 19.15 1.01 4.32
C ARG A 117 19.78 2.20 3.60
N ARG A 118 19.02 3.29 3.42
CA ARG A 118 19.54 4.57 2.92
C ARG A 118 19.22 5.70 3.87
N SER A 119 20.23 6.52 4.14
CA SER A 119 20.13 7.79 4.86
C SER A 119 19.36 8.82 4.03
N ASP A 120 18.89 9.89 4.70
CA ASP A 120 18.22 11.00 4.03
C ASP A 120 19.15 11.62 2.97
N PRO A 121 18.75 11.74 1.70
CA PRO A 121 19.60 12.34 0.68
C PRO A 121 19.90 13.81 1.03
N PRO A 122 21.17 14.26 0.88
CA PRO A 122 21.55 15.64 1.17
C PRO A 122 20.95 16.67 0.19
N GLN A 123 20.60 16.23 -1.02
CA GLN A 123 19.95 17.05 -2.05
C GLN A 123 18.86 16.25 -2.76
N THR A 124 17.79 16.93 -3.15
CA THR A 124 16.66 16.34 -3.87
C THR A 124 16.48 16.97 -5.25
N PHE A 125 15.97 16.18 -6.19
CA PHE A 125 15.71 16.59 -7.57
C PHE A 125 14.24 16.41 -7.92
N THR A 126 13.67 17.32 -8.71
CA THR A 126 12.30 17.16 -9.19
C THR A 126 12.25 16.18 -10.36
N PRO A 127 11.43 15.11 -10.31
CA PRO A 127 11.23 14.24 -11.46
C PRO A 127 10.61 15.02 -12.63
N SER A 128 10.92 14.61 -13.85
CA SER A 128 10.18 15.10 -15.00
C SER A 128 8.73 14.58 -14.94
N GLN A 129 7.77 15.42 -15.31
CA GLN A 129 6.35 15.08 -15.24
C GLN A 129 6.00 13.80 -16.03
N PRO A 130 6.49 13.58 -17.26
CA PRO A 130 6.18 12.36 -18.00
C PRO A 130 6.64 11.10 -17.26
N VAL A 131 7.84 11.13 -16.68
CA VAL A 131 8.38 10.00 -15.92
C VAL A 131 7.53 9.75 -14.67
N ALA A 132 7.21 10.79 -13.91
CA ALA A 132 6.40 10.64 -12.70
C ALA A 132 4.98 10.09 -13.02
N ILE A 133 4.37 10.55 -14.11
CA ILE A 133 3.06 10.09 -14.58
C ILE A 133 3.11 8.63 -15.03
N SER A 134 4.07 8.26 -15.88
CA SER A 134 4.21 6.88 -16.37
C SER A 134 4.53 5.90 -15.24
N VAL A 135 5.40 6.29 -14.32
CA VAL A 135 5.72 5.46 -13.15
C VAL A 135 4.51 5.37 -12.22
N GLY A 136 3.81 6.47 -12.00
CA GLY A 136 2.55 6.51 -11.24
C GLY A 136 1.55 5.48 -11.76
N ALA A 137 1.32 5.43 -13.08
CA ALA A 137 0.43 4.45 -13.71
C ALA A 137 0.83 3.00 -13.37
N GLY A 138 2.11 2.65 -13.53
CA GLY A 138 2.60 1.30 -13.24
C GLY A 138 2.47 0.94 -11.75
N LEU A 139 2.83 1.87 -10.86
CA LEU A 139 2.73 1.67 -9.42
C LEU A 139 1.28 1.54 -8.96
N GLY A 140 0.38 2.36 -9.51
CA GLY A 140 -1.05 2.31 -9.23
C GLY A 140 -1.66 0.97 -9.68
N PHE A 141 -1.37 0.55 -10.91
CA PHE A 141 -1.81 -0.74 -11.42
C PHE A 141 -1.38 -1.90 -10.52
N LEU A 142 -0.10 -1.96 -10.17
CA LEU A 142 0.44 -2.98 -9.26
C LEU A 142 -0.19 -2.87 -7.87
N ALA A 143 -0.40 -1.66 -7.36
CA ALA A 143 -1.04 -1.42 -6.06
C ALA A 143 -2.46 -2.00 -6.02
N GLY A 144 -3.28 -1.70 -7.02
CA GLY A 144 -4.64 -2.21 -7.15
C GLY A 144 -4.65 -3.72 -7.31
N LEU A 145 -3.79 -4.27 -8.17
CA LEU A 145 -3.71 -5.70 -8.48
C LEU A 145 -3.28 -6.55 -7.26
N THR A 146 -2.34 -6.05 -6.46
CA THR A 146 -1.76 -6.78 -5.33
C THR A 146 -2.40 -6.45 -3.97
N GLY A 147 -3.19 -5.38 -3.87
CA GLY A 147 -3.76 -4.91 -2.61
C GLY A 147 -2.78 -4.15 -1.71
N THR A 148 -1.63 -3.75 -2.26
CA THR A 148 -0.53 -3.16 -1.47
C THR A 148 -0.66 -1.65 -1.26
N GLY A 149 -1.54 -0.98 -2.01
CA GLY A 149 -1.67 0.49 -1.98
C GLY A 149 -0.49 1.25 -2.63
N GLY A 150 0.59 0.58 -3.02
CA GLY A 150 1.64 1.15 -3.86
C GLY A 150 2.74 1.93 -3.14
N GLY A 151 2.54 2.29 -1.87
CA GLY A 151 3.58 2.99 -1.10
C GLY A 151 4.86 2.17 -0.95
N ILE A 152 4.77 0.85 -0.90
CA ILE A 152 5.93 -0.04 -0.83
C ILE A 152 6.89 0.09 -2.02
N PHE A 153 6.37 0.55 -3.16
CA PHE A 153 7.16 0.85 -4.35
C PHE A 153 7.52 2.34 -4.42
N LEU A 154 6.55 3.22 -4.15
CA LEU A 154 6.73 4.66 -4.30
C LEU A 154 7.80 5.21 -3.35
N THR A 155 7.75 4.88 -2.06
CA THR A 155 8.70 5.42 -1.09
C THR A 155 10.16 5.08 -1.43
N PRO A 156 10.54 3.81 -1.67
CA PRO A 156 11.91 3.50 -2.09
C PRO A 156 12.27 4.15 -3.43
N LEU A 157 11.34 4.24 -4.39
CA LEU A 157 11.60 4.92 -5.65
C LEU A 157 11.97 6.41 -5.43
N LEU A 158 11.17 7.12 -4.63
CA LEU A 158 11.41 8.52 -4.30
C LEU A 158 12.78 8.71 -3.64
N LEU A 159 13.14 7.84 -2.69
CA LEU A 159 14.43 7.93 -1.99
C LEU A 159 15.60 7.50 -2.88
N PHE A 160 15.42 6.47 -3.70
CA PHE A 160 16.47 5.94 -4.57
C PHE A 160 16.84 6.90 -5.69
N ARG A 161 15.84 7.58 -6.24
CA ARG A 161 16.03 8.62 -7.26
C ARG A 161 16.32 10.00 -6.65
N ARG A 162 16.37 10.11 -5.33
CA ARG A 162 16.56 11.37 -4.59
C ARG A 162 15.50 12.40 -4.98
N TRP A 163 14.26 11.99 -5.19
CA TRP A 163 13.14 12.86 -5.53
C TRP A 163 12.43 13.47 -4.32
N ALA A 164 12.72 12.96 -3.11
CA ALA A 164 12.18 13.47 -1.87
C ALA A 164 13.09 13.12 -0.69
N HIS A 165 12.98 13.91 0.38
CA HIS A 165 13.49 13.56 1.70
C HIS A 165 12.61 12.51 2.37
N ILE A 166 13.11 11.84 3.41
CA ILE A 166 12.40 10.72 4.06
C ILE A 166 10.99 11.12 4.54
N ARG A 167 10.86 12.27 5.23
CA ARG A 167 9.57 12.75 5.76
C ARG A 167 8.59 13.10 4.65
N GLN A 168 9.09 13.70 3.56
CA GLN A 168 8.28 14.07 2.41
C GLN A 168 7.85 12.84 1.61
N ALA A 169 8.74 11.85 1.45
CA ALA A 169 8.43 10.57 0.83
C ALA A 169 7.34 9.82 1.60
N ALA A 170 7.43 9.78 2.93
CA ALA A 170 6.41 9.20 3.80
C ALA A 170 5.06 9.92 3.64
N ALA A 171 5.05 11.26 3.68
CA ALA A 171 3.84 12.07 3.50
C ALA A 171 3.14 11.82 2.15
N VAL A 172 3.90 11.87 1.05
CA VAL A 172 3.38 11.62 -0.30
C VAL A 172 2.90 10.18 -0.44
N SER A 173 3.61 9.22 0.16
CA SER A 173 3.26 7.80 0.08
C SER A 173 2.00 7.47 0.86
N ALA A 174 1.76 8.08 2.02
CA ALA A 174 0.54 7.88 2.79
C ALA A 174 -0.71 8.24 1.97
N LEU A 175 -0.72 9.44 1.35
CA LEU A 175 -1.85 9.84 0.51
C LEU A 175 -1.97 9.02 -0.77
N PHE A 176 -0.82 8.61 -1.36
CA PHE A 176 -0.80 7.72 -2.52
C PHE A 176 -1.40 6.34 -2.20
N ILE A 177 -1.07 5.79 -1.03
CA ILE A 177 -1.66 4.54 -0.53
C ILE A 177 -3.16 4.69 -0.37
N TRP A 178 -3.60 5.77 0.27
CA TRP A 178 -5.02 6.03 0.49
C TRP A 178 -5.79 6.10 -0.84
N ALA A 179 -5.34 6.93 -1.78
CA ALA A 179 -6.03 7.12 -3.06
C ALA A 179 -6.08 5.83 -3.90
N ASN A 180 -4.96 5.11 -3.99
CA ASN A 180 -4.91 3.85 -4.74
C ASN A 180 -5.68 2.73 -4.06
N SER A 181 -5.72 2.70 -2.73
CA SER A 181 -6.47 1.68 -2.01
C SER A 181 -7.97 1.86 -2.20
N ILE A 182 -8.46 3.11 -2.17
CA ILE A 182 -9.85 3.42 -2.53
C ILE A 182 -10.12 3.00 -3.98
N ALA A 183 -9.32 3.46 -4.94
CA ALA A 183 -9.55 3.15 -6.35
C ALA A 183 -9.50 1.64 -6.64
N GLY A 184 -8.52 0.94 -6.09
CA GLY A 184 -8.37 -0.51 -6.22
C GLY A 184 -9.50 -1.29 -5.56
N LEU A 185 -10.00 -0.82 -4.41
CA LEU A 185 -11.13 -1.42 -3.71
C LEU A 185 -12.43 -1.21 -4.49
N VAL A 186 -12.66 -0.01 -5.03
CA VAL A 186 -13.81 0.28 -5.91
C VAL A 186 -13.76 -0.61 -7.14
N GLY A 187 -12.61 -0.72 -7.82
CA GLY A 187 -12.46 -1.61 -8.99
C GLY A 187 -12.70 -3.08 -8.64
N TYR A 188 -12.23 -3.54 -7.49
CA TYR A 188 -12.48 -4.89 -6.99
C TYR A 188 -13.99 -5.14 -6.80
N PHE A 189 -14.70 -4.21 -6.17
CA PHE A 189 -16.13 -4.35 -5.88
C PHE A 189 -17.02 -4.26 -7.11
N THR A 190 -16.62 -3.53 -8.16
CA THR A 190 -17.35 -3.50 -9.44
C THR A 190 -17.52 -4.90 -10.04
N LYS A 191 -16.65 -5.85 -9.67
CA LYS A 191 -16.70 -7.23 -10.17
C LYS A 191 -16.97 -8.28 -9.08
N VAL A 192 -16.68 -8.02 -7.80
CA VAL A 192 -17.05 -8.88 -6.66
C VAL A 192 -17.97 -8.11 -5.70
N HIS A 193 -19.25 -8.46 -5.60
CA HIS A 193 -20.21 -7.70 -4.78
C HIS A 193 -20.18 -8.03 -3.27
N SER A 194 -19.08 -8.56 -2.73
CA SER A 194 -19.00 -9.01 -1.34
C SER A 194 -17.77 -8.48 -0.60
N ILE A 195 -18.02 -7.91 0.59
CA ILE A 195 -16.99 -7.50 1.54
C ILE A 195 -16.68 -8.71 2.43
N PRO A 196 -15.41 -9.16 2.55
CA PRO A 196 -15.08 -10.21 3.49
C PRO A 196 -15.31 -9.72 4.93
N SER A 197 -16.11 -10.44 5.71
CA SER A 197 -16.36 -10.14 7.13
C SER A 197 -15.08 -10.04 7.96
N LEU A 198 -14.04 -10.79 7.58
CA LEU A 198 -12.71 -10.72 8.18
C LEU A 198 -12.09 -9.32 8.09
N GLY A 199 -12.34 -8.58 7.00
CA GLY A 199 -11.85 -7.21 6.84
C GLY A 199 -12.40 -6.26 7.89
N LEU A 200 -13.70 -6.40 8.24
CA LEU A 200 -14.35 -5.57 9.26
C LEU A 200 -13.83 -5.90 10.67
N ILE A 201 -13.56 -7.17 10.95
CA ILE A 201 -13.01 -7.60 12.24
C ILE A 201 -11.59 -7.06 12.41
N LEU A 202 -10.73 -7.24 11.40
CA LEU A 202 -9.34 -6.78 11.45
C LEU A 202 -9.22 -5.24 11.38
N ALA A 203 -10.22 -4.56 10.83
CA ALA A 203 -10.29 -3.09 10.86
C ALA A 203 -10.36 -2.54 12.28
N ALA A 204 -10.93 -3.27 13.25
CA ALA A 204 -10.91 -2.85 14.66
C ALA A 204 -9.53 -2.97 15.31
N ALA A 205 -8.60 -3.74 14.71
CA ALA A 205 -7.23 -3.87 15.19
C ALA A 205 -6.30 -2.77 14.65
N ALA A 206 -6.59 -2.25 13.46
CA ALA A 206 -5.74 -1.36 12.69
C ALA A 206 -6.08 0.11 12.92
#